data_AF-A0AAJ6NJZ6-F1
#
_entry.id   AF-A0AAJ6NJZ6-F1
#
_cell.length_a   1.000
_cell.length_b   1.000
_cell.length_c   1.000
_cell.angle_alpha   90.00
_cell.angle_beta   90.00
_cell.angle_gamma   90.00
#
_symmetry.space_group_name_H-M   'P 1'
#
loop_
_entity.id
_entity.type
_entity.pdbx_description
1 polymer ?
#
loop_
_entity_poly.entity_id
_entity_poly.type
_entity_poly.pdbx_seq_one_letter_code
_entity_poly.pdbx_strand_id
1 'polypeptide(L)'
;MIFRQASSKYRLFLLMILCVGCISHLNAQQFDQSYQQWKAQQQARDQQLANQANNNYYLSRPASQQNIKQISSSLNIQGDKISLNQANLQQLQTLNGVGEKKAQTIMEYRQKNGGFKSVDELMNIKGIGPKLFEKNKARLML
;
A
#
# COMPACT_ATOMS: atom_id res chain seq x y z
N MET A 1 -18.03 78.22 19.64
CA MET A 1 -18.73 76.90 19.61
C MET A 1 -18.03 75.87 18.71
N ILE A 2 -16.68 75.88 18.59
CA ILE A 2 -15.94 75.11 17.55
C ILE A 2 -15.06 74.01 18.16
N PHE A 3 -14.79 74.05 19.49
CA PHE A 3 -13.89 73.10 20.16
C PHE A 3 -14.51 71.72 20.47
N ARG A 4 -15.84 71.56 20.35
CA ARG A 4 -16.53 70.30 20.69
C ARG A 4 -16.57 69.26 19.58
N GLN A 5 -16.31 69.65 18.32
CA GLN A 5 -16.46 68.76 17.17
C GLN A 5 -15.16 68.04 16.79
N ALA A 6 -14.00 68.48 17.30
CA ALA A 6 -12.71 67.84 17.03
C ALA A 6 -12.58 66.48 17.73
N SER A 7 -13.05 66.33 18.97
CA SER A 7 -12.91 65.10 19.76
C SER A 7 -13.75 63.92 19.25
N SER A 8 -14.85 64.16 18.54
CA SER A 8 -15.70 63.11 17.97
C SER A 8 -15.04 62.38 16.79
N LYS A 9 -14.26 63.10 15.99
CA LYS A 9 -13.53 62.56 14.83
C LYS A 9 -12.45 61.59 15.27
N TYR A 10 -11.69 61.98 16.30
CA TYR A 10 -10.66 61.15 16.90
C TYR A 10 -11.22 59.97 17.69
N ARG A 11 -12.42 60.09 18.28
CA ARG A 11 -13.13 58.97 18.92
C ARG A 11 -13.53 57.90 17.92
N LEU A 12 -14.07 58.29 16.75
CA LEU A 12 -14.44 57.35 15.70
C LEU A 12 -13.20 56.69 15.07
N PHE A 13 -12.13 57.46 14.91
CA PHE A 13 -10.85 56.98 14.40
C PHE A 13 -10.14 56.02 15.39
N LEU A 14 -10.19 56.30 16.69
CA LEU A 14 -9.70 55.40 17.75
C LEU A 14 -10.49 54.09 17.80
N LEU A 15 -11.80 54.12 17.56
CA LEU A 15 -12.66 52.93 17.53
C LEU A 15 -12.34 52.03 16.31
N MET A 16 -12.04 52.64 15.15
CA MET A 16 -11.58 51.91 13.96
C MET A 16 -10.22 51.22 14.15
N ILE A 17 -9.27 51.87 14.84
CA ILE A 17 -7.95 51.28 15.15
C ILE A 17 -8.08 50.09 16.12
N LEU A 18 -8.99 50.16 17.10
CA LEU A 18 -9.31 49.06 18.01
C LEU A 18 -9.88 47.84 17.26
N CYS A 19 -10.79 48.07 16.30
CA CYS A 19 -11.40 47.00 15.50
C CYS A 19 -10.40 46.30 14.58
N VAL A 20 -9.45 47.03 13.97
CA VAL A 20 -8.39 46.43 13.14
C VAL A 20 -7.42 45.59 13.98
N GLY A 21 -7.16 45.98 15.23
CA GLY A 21 -6.40 45.16 16.18
C GLY A 21 -7.06 43.81 16.52
N CYS A 22 -8.39 43.76 16.59
CA CYS A 22 -9.13 42.51 16.84
C CYS A 22 -9.12 41.55 15.65
N ILE A 23 -9.12 42.07 14.41
CA ILE A 23 -9.13 41.24 13.18
C ILE A 23 -7.80 40.48 13.03
N SER A 24 -6.68 41.06 13.47
CA SER A 24 -5.36 40.42 13.47
C SER A 24 -5.21 39.31 14.51
N HIS A 25 -5.98 39.34 15.61
CA HIS A 25 -5.92 38.32 16.66
C HIS A 25 -6.72 37.05 16.31
N LEU A 26 -7.64 37.11 15.33
CA LEU A 26 -8.41 35.95 14.87
C LEU A 26 -7.57 34.97 14.04
N ASN A 27 -6.59 35.46 13.27
CA ASN A 27 -5.79 34.61 12.37
C ASN A 27 -4.67 33.84 13.09
N ALA A 28 -4.21 34.31 14.25
CA ALA A 28 -3.21 33.60 15.06
C ALA A 28 -3.78 32.30 15.68
N GLN A 29 -5.08 32.29 16.01
CA GLN A 29 -5.72 31.16 16.67
C GLN A 29 -5.92 29.94 15.76
N GLN A 30 -6.05 30.14 14.45
CA GLN A 30 -6.29 29.05 13.51
C GLN A 30 -5.05 28.16 13.30
N PHE A 31 -3.86 28.75 13.39
CA PHE A 31 -2.60 28.00 13.35
C PHE A 31 -2.45 27.13 14.60
N ASP A 32 -2.71 27.68 15.78
CA ASP A 32 -2.62 26.95 17.06
C ASP A 32 -3.60 25.77 17.14
N GLN A 33 -4.83 25.93 16.66
CA GLN A 33 -5.82 24.84 16.65
C GLN A 33 -5.40 23.69 15.72
N SER A 34 -4.93 24.00 14.51
CA SER A 34 -4.45 22.99 13.57
C SER A 34 -3.23 22.23 14.12
N TYR A 35 -2.34 22.93 14.81
CA TYR A 35 -1.15 22.36 15.44
C TYR A 35 -1.49 21.41 16.60
N GLN A 36 -2.46 21.79 17.44
CA GLN A 36 -2.95 20.95 18.52
C GLN A 36 -3.63 19.68 17.97
N GLN A 37 -4.41 19.81 16.90
CA GLN A 37 -5.05 18.67 16.25
C GLN A 37 -4.04 17.70 15.64
N TRP A 38 -3.02 18.20 14.96
CA TRP A 38 -1.96 17.35 14.39
C TRP A 38 -1.21 16.57 15.49
N LYS A 39 -0.89 17.23 16.62
CA LYS A 39 -0.26 16.55 17.78
C LYS A 39 -1.17 15.47 18.37
N ALA A 40 -2.47 15.74 18.50
CA ALA A 40 -3.43 14.78 19.02
C ALA A 40 -3.57 13.57 18.09
N GLN A 41 -3.59 13.78 16.77
CA GLN A 41 -3.64 12.69 15.78
C GLN A 41 -2.38 11.83 15.80
N GLN A 42 -1.21 12.45 15.92
CA GLN A 42 0.06 11.74 16.05
C GLN A 42 0.03 10.82 17.29
N GLN A 43 -0.38 11.36 18.44
CA GLN A 43 -0.48 10.58 19.68
C GLN A 43 -1.52 9.46 19.60
N ALA A 44 -2.68 9.70 18.98
CA ALA A 44 -3.71 8.67 18.79
C ALA A 44 -3.23 7.53 17.88
N ARG A 45 -2.48 7.86 16.82
CA ARG A 45 -1.82 6.86 15.97
C ARG A 45 -0.83 6.05 16.79
N ASP A 46 0.04 6.72 17.56
CA ASP A 46 1.05 6.03 18.38
C ASP A 46 0.41 5.12 19.44
N GLN A 47 -0.73 5.52 20.04
CA GLN A 47 -1.51 4.67 20.95
C GLN A 47 -2.13 3.46 20.26
N GLN A 48 -2.60 3.59 19.01
CA GLN A 48 -3.10 2.46 18.23
C GLN A 48 -1.97 1.46 17.91
N LEU A 49 -0.75 1.96 17.62
CA LEU A 49 0.42 1.10 17.43
C LEU A 49 0.80 0.38 18.73
N ALA A 50 0.77 1.06 19.88
CA ALA A 50 1.10 0.46 21.18
C ALA A 50 0.10 -0.63 21.61
N ASN A 51 -1.19 -0.43 21.33
CA ASN A 51 -2.24 -1.42 21.63
C ASN A 51 -2.30 -2.56 20.59
N GLN A 52 -1.60 -2.43 19.45
CA GLN A 52 -1.38 -3.52 18.52
C GLN A 52 -0.24 -4.41 19.04
N ALA A 53 -0.56 -5.21 20.05
CA ALA A 53 0.30 -6.26 20.60
C ALA A 53 0.48 -7.43 19.61
N ASN A 54 1.13 -7.17 18.47
CA ASN A 54 1.80 -8.18 17.67
C ASN A 54 3.30 -7.83 17.65
N ASN A 55 4.07 -8.58 18.42
CA ASN A 55 5.48 -8.38 18.71
C ASN A 55 6.37 -8.60 17.48
N ASN A 56 6.39 -7.68 16.52
CA ASN A 56 7.35 -7.71 15.40
C ASN A 56 7.68 -6.30 14.85
N TYR A 57 7.74 -5.29 15.71
CA TYR A 57 7.96 -3.90 15.27
C TYR A 57 9.43 -3.56 14.94
N TYR A 58 10.41 -4.27 15.51
CA TYR A 58 11.85 -3.96 15.30
C TYR A 58 12.61 -4.98 14.42
N LEU A 59 11.94 -6.00 13.86
CA LEU A 59 12.60 -7.08 13.08
C LEU A 59 12.31 -7.05 11.56
N SER A 60 11.64 -6.01 11.06
CA SER A 60 11.35 -5.90 9.62
C SER A 60 12.43 -5.10 8.90
N ARG A 61 13.49 -5.79 8.46
CA ARG A 61 14.18 -5.41 7.20
C ARG A 61 13.09 -5.29 6.11
N PRO A 62 13.10 -4.32 5.18
CA PRO A 62 11.97 -4.06 4.29
C PRO A 62 11.77 -5.24 3.32
N ALA A 63 11.05 -6.25 3.79
CA ALA A 63 10.42 -7.27 3.00
C ALA A 63 8.96 -6.84 2.91
N SER A 64 8.61 -6.37 1.71
CA SER A 64 7.27 -6.26 1.15
C SER A 64 6.16 -6.92 1.99
N GLN A 65 5.26 -6.07 2.47
CA GLN A 65 4.01 -6.43 3.15
C GLN A 65 3.24 -7.51 2.37
N GLN A 66 3.10 -8.71 2.94
CA GLN A 66 2.04 -9.65 2.55
C GLN A 66 1.37 -10.27 3.79
N ASN A 67 0.25 -9.65 4.19
CA ASN A 67 -0.97 -10.27 4.68
C ASN A 67 -0.85 -11.56 5.55
N ILE A 68 -0.19 -11.50 6.70
CA ILE A 68 -0.22 -12.58 7.71
C ILE A 68 -1.51 -12.48 8.54
N LYS A 69 -2.69 -12.68 7.95
CA LYS A 69 -3.93 -12.89 8.75
C LYS A 69 -4.98 -13.81 8.10
N GLN A 70 -4.88 -14.09 6.80
CA GLN A 70 -5.67 -15.13 6.12
C GLN A 70 -4.86 -16.38 5.73
N ILE A 71 -3.56 -16.34 5.98
CA ILE A 71 -2.58 -17.35 5.55
C ILE A 71 -2.67 -18.64 6.41
N SER A 72 -3.20 -18.62 7.64
CA SER A 72 -3.16 -19.81 8.52
C SER A 72 -4.25 -20.87 8.28
N SER A 73 -5.32 -20.58 7.54
CA SER A 73 -6.38 -21.57 7.22
C SER A 73 -6.43 -21.99 5.75
N SER A 74 -5.60 -21.38 4.90
CA SER A 74 -5.49 -21.70 3.47
C SER A 74 -4.06 -22.05 3.02
N LEU A 75 -3.06 -21.95 3.90
CA LEU A 75 -1.81 -22.65 3.71
C LEU A 75 -2.02 -24.14 3.90
N ASN A 76 -2.47 -24.78 2.83
CA ASN A 76 -2.00 -26.13 2.57
C ASN A 76 -0.47 -26.05 2.43
N ILE A 77 0.24 -26.17 3.55
CA ILE A 77 1.67 -26.55 3.59
C ILE A 77 1.75 -28.04 3.18
N GLN A 78 1.32 -28.33 1.95
CA GLN A 78 1.83 -29.40 1.11
C GLN A 78 2.61 -28.68 0.03
N GLY A 79 3.91 -28.52 0.29
CA GLY A 79 4.79 -27.59 -0.39
C GLY A 79 4.81 -27.66 -1.92
N ASP A 80 5.30 -26.55 -2.48
CA ASP A 80 5.94 -26.46 -3.78
C ASP A 80 5.09 -26.60 -5.06
N LYS A 81 3.77 -26.65 -4.96
CA LYS A 81 2.92 -26.68 -6.16
C LYS A 81 2.65 -25.26 -6.72
N ILE A 82 2.80 -25.11 -8.03
CA ILE A 82 2.67 -23.87 -8.80
C ILE A 82 1.48 -24.02 -9.75
N SER A 83 0.50 -23.12 -9.63
CA SER A 83 -0.69 -23.10 -10.49
C SER A 83 -0.38 -22.49 -11.85
N LEU A 84 -0.59 -23.23 -12.94
CA LEU A 84 -0.31 -22.74 -14.29
C LEU A 84 -1.22 -21.58 -14.70
N ASN A 85 -2.47 -21.56 -14.23
CA ASN A 85 -3.41 -20.50 -14.58
C ASN A 85 -3.29 -19.25 -13.71
N GLN A 86 -2.60 -19.32 -12.56
CA GLN A 86 -2.49 -18.21 -11.61
C GLN A 86 -1.07 -17.75 -11.35
N ALA A 87 -0.06 -18.57 -11.65
CA ALA A 87 1.32 -18.24 -11.37
C ALA A 87 1.77 -16.99 -12.13
N ASN A 88 2.51 -16.15 -11.41
CA ASN A 88 3.21 -15.02 -11.98
C ASN A 88 4.54 -15.45 -12.61
N LEU A 89 5.15 -14.54 -13.36
CA LEU A 89 6.39 -14.77 -14.08
C LEU A 89 7.54 -15.24 -13.16
N GLN A 90 7.65 -14.70 -11.94
CA GLN A 90 8.69 -15.10 -10.99
C GLN A 90 8.44 -16.50 -10.42
N GLN A 91 7.18 -16.85 -10.13
CA GLN A 91 6.78 -18.18 -9.67
C GLN A 91 7.08 -19.24 -10.74
N LEU A 92 6.75 -18.97 -12.00
CA LEU A 92 7.07 -19.88 -13.12
C LEU A 92 8.59 -20.07 -13.29
N GLN A 93 9.40 -19.05 -13.02
CA GLN A 93 10.87 -19.16 -13.06
C GLN A 93 11.47 -20.04 -11.96
N THR A 94 10.72 -20.33 -10.89
CA THR A 94 11.19 -21.27 -9.85
C THR A 94 11.13 -22.74 -10.30
N LEU A 95 10.54 -23.02 -11.46
CA LEU A 95 10.52 -24.35 -12.06
C LEU A 95 11.92 -24.70 -12.60
N ASN A 96 12.33 -25.94 -12.39
CA ASN A 96 13.66 -26.41 -12.80
C ASN A 96 13.80 -26.26 -14.31
N GLY A 97 14.79 -25.46 -14.77
CA GLY A 97 15.08 -25.23 -16.19
C GLY A 97 14.09 -24.31 -16.93
N VAL A 98 13.22 -23.60 -16.20
CA VAL A 98 12.36 -22.53 -16.73
C VAL A 98 12.96 -21.17 -16.38
N GLY A 99 13.61 -20.53 -17.35
CA GLY A 99 14.06 -19.15 -17.22
C GLY A 99 13.00 -18.15 -17.71
N GLU A 100 13.33 -16.86 -17.63
CA GLU A 100 12.46 -15.74 -18.02
C GLU A 100 11.76 -15.94 -19.37
N LYS A 101 12.52 -16.28 -20.42
CA LYS A 101 11.98 -16.48 -21.78
C LYS A 101 10.91 -17.59 -21.83
N LYS A 102 11.13 -18.70 -21.12
CA LYS A 102 10.17 -19.82 -21.07
C LYS A 102 8.96 -19.49 -20.22
N ALA A 103 9.16 -18.83 -19.08
CA ALA A 103 8.08 -18.33 -18.23
C ALA A 103 7.17 -17.35 -18.99
N GLN A 104 7.75 -16.46 -19.79
CA GLN A 104 6.99 -15.56 -20.64
C GLN A 104 6.18 -16.32 -21.69
N THR A 105 6.77 -17.33 -22.34
CA THR A 105 6.05 -18.15 -23.33
C THR A 105 4.88 -18.92 -22.69
N ILE A 106 5.01 -19.35 -21.42
CA ILE A 106 3.91 -19.96 -20.65
C ILE A 106 2.76 -18.96 -20.44
N MET A 107 3.06 -17.70 -20.09
CA MET A 107 2.03 -16.68 -19.94
C MET A 107 1.37 -16.32 -21.28
N GLU A 108 2.14 -16.24 -22.36
CA GLU A 108 1.62 -16.01 -23.72
C GLU A 108 0.70 -17.16 -24.16
N TYR A 109 1.10 -18.42 -23.90
CA TYR A 109 0.26 -19.59 -24.16
C TYR A 109 -1.05 -19.51 -23.38
N ARG A 110 -1.00 -19.16 -22.09
CA ARG A 110 -2.19 -18.95 -21.24
C ARG A 110 -3.12 -17.90 -21.84
N GLN A 111 -2.58 -16.76 -22.27
CA GLN A 111 -3.39 -15.68 -22.85
C GLN A 111 -4.03 -16.09 -24.19
N LYS A 112 -3.27 -16.80 -25.04
CA LYS A 112 -3.73 -17.21 -26.37
C LYS A 112 -4.78 -18.33 -26.33
N ASN A 113 -4.63 -19.28 -25.42
CA ASN A 113 -5.50 -20.47 -25.34
C ASN A 113 -6.62 -20.34 -24.29
N GLY A 114 -6.67 -19.23 -23.55
CA GLY A 114 -7.65 -19.00 -22.49
C GLY A 114 -7.36 -19.79 -21.21
N GLY A 115 -6.10 -20.17 -20.99
CA GLY A 115 -5.66 -21.00 -19.87
C GLY A 115 -5.14 -22.37 -20.29
N PHE A 116 -4.66 -23.11 -19.30
CA PHE A 116 -4.30 -24.53 -19.40
C PHE A 116 -5.50 -25.36 -18.93
N LYS A 117 -5.87 -26.41 -19.68
CA LYS A 117 -6.90 -27.38 -19.26
C LYS A 117 -6.26 -28.59 -18.59
N SER A 118 -5.02 -28.90 -18.94
CA SER A 118 -4.19 -29.90 -18.27
C SER A 118 -2.76 -29.40 -18.06
N VAL A 119 -2.04 -30.03 -17.13
CA VAL A 119 -0.61 -29.73 -16.94
C VAL A 119 0.23 -30.21 -18.14
N ASP A 120 -0.25 -31.20 -18.89
CA ASP A 120 0.46 -31.77 -20.05
C ASP A 120 0.56 -30.79 -21.22
N GLU A 121 -0.37 -29.83 -21.31
CA GLU A 121 -0.34 -28.77 -22.32
C GLU A 121 0.93 -27.90 -22.24
N LEU A 122 1.65 -27.93 -21.11
CA LEU A 122 2.96 -27.29 -20.98
C LEU A 122 3.95 -27.80 -22.04
N MET A 123 3.82 -29.06 -22.48
CA MET A 123 4.66 -29.67 -23.51
C MET A 123 4.39 -29.12 -24.92
N ASN A 124 3.26 -28.43 -25.14
CA ASN A 124 2.97 -27.75 -26.40
C ASN A 124 3.80 -26.48 -26.59
N ILE A 125 4.48 -26.02 -25.54
CA ILE A 125 5.26 -24.79 -25.55
C ILE A 125 6.66 -25.06 -26.09
N LYS A 126 7.06 -24.29 -27.10
CA LYS A 126 8.40 -24.38 -27.71
C LYS A 126 9.49 -24.19 -26.65
N GLY A 127 10.31 -25.22 -26.44
CA GLY A 127 11.40 -25.21 -25.46
C GLY A 127 11.08 -25.83 -24.10
N ILE A 128 9.85 -26.33 -23.91
CA ILE A 128 9.46 -27.18 -22.78
C ILE A 128 9.28 -28.60 -23.31
N GLY A 129 10.32 -29.41 -23.13
CA GLY A 129 10.29 -30.83 -23.53
C GLY A 129 9.83 -31.75 -22.41
N PRO A 130 9.60 -33.04 -22.70
CA PRO A 130 9.15 -34.04 -21.72
C PRO A 130 10.11 -34.16 -20.52
N LYS A 131 11.43 -34.05 -20.75
CA LYS A 131 12.43 -34.05 -19.68
C LYS A 131 12.26 -32.90 -18.68
N LEU A 132 11.82 -31.73 -19.15
CA LEU A 132 11.58 -30.56 -18.30
C LEU A 132 10.27 -30.69 -17.55
N PHE A 133 9.24 -31.17 -18.25
CA PHE A 133 7.93 -31.42 -17.70
C PHE A 133 7.98 -32.43 -16.56
N GLU A 134 8.58 -33.60 -16.76
CA GLU A 134 8.65 -34.65 -15.73
C GLU A 134 9.36 -34.18 -14.44
N LYS A 135 10.40 -33.35 -14.56
CA LYS A 135 11.10 -32.76 -13.41
C LYS A 135 10.22 -31.81 -12.59
N ASN A 136 9.22 -31.21 -13.22
CA ASN A 136 8.36 -30.21 -12.60
C ASN A 136 6.95 -30.73 -12.33
N LYS A 137 6.53 -31.86 -12.90
CA LYS A 137 5.17 -32.42 -12.82
C LYS A 137 4.63 -32.51 -11.40
N ALA A 138 5.45 -32.96 -10.44
CA ALA A 138 5.06 -33.04 -9.03
C ALA A 138 4.70 -31.67 -8.40
N ARG A 139 5.30 -30.61 -8.96
CA ARG A 139 5.17 -29.21 -8.56
C ARG A 139 4.17 -28.42 -9.41
N LEU A 140 3.48 -29.04 -10.37
CA LEU A 140 2.49 -28.34 -11.19
C LEU A 140 1.07 -28.61 -10.68
N MET A 141 0.24 -27.58 -10.71
CA MET A 141 -1.21 -27.66 -10.58
C MET A 141 -1.86 -26.73 -11.62
N LEU A 142 -3.18 -26.83 -11.78
CA LEU A 142 -3.93 -25.96 -12.69
C LEU A 142 -4.28 -24.62 -12.06
#